data_AF-A0A7L3MTP4-F1
#
_entry.id   AF-A0A7L3MTP4-F1
#
_cell.length_a   1.000
_cell.length_b   1.000
_cell.length_c   1.000
_cell.angle_alpha   90.00
_cell.angle_beta   90.00
_cell.angle_gamma   90.00
#
_symmetry.space_group_name_H-M   'P 1'
#
loop_
_entity.id
_entity.type
_entity.pdbx_description
1 polymer ?
#
loop_
_entity_poly.entity_id
_entity_poly.type
_entity_poly.pdbx_seq_one_letter_code
_entity_poly.pdbx_strand_id
1 'polypeptide(L)'
;QFARLSAELTHANSLGYNGAILQALAVHLALQGQLSKETFLEQLITHMEDVEADDKSLTDARALGFEDLPFSRRLKKIKEFLELSSVPKADVLFELGNGIAALRSVPTAIYSFLHCMEPDPEIPDHYSSLQRTIIYCISLGGDTDTIATMAGAIAGAYYGEEQIPPSWEQSCEAFQETQKLADSLYELYSQRL
;
A
#
# COMPACT_ATOMS: atom_id res chain seq x y z
N GLN A 1 11.24 -0.87 -12.58
CA GLN A 1 11.79 0.18 -13.48
C GLN A 1 10.78 1.30 -13.75
N PHE A 2 9.62 1.05 -14.37
CA PHE A 2 8.68 2.13 -14.75
C PHE A 2 8.12 2.93 -13.57
N ALA A 3 7.82 2.30 -12.43
CA ALA A 3 7.38 3.01 -11.23
C ALA A 3 8.39 4.07 -10.74
N ARG A 4 9.70 3.79 -10.86
CA ARG A 4 10.75 4.77 -10.55
C ARG A 4 10.70 5.95 -11.51
N LEU A 5 10.75 5.67 -12.82
CA LEU A 5 10.79 6.69 -13.86
C LEU A 5 9.56 7.59 -13.85
N SER A 6 8.36 7.04 -13.59
CA SER A 6 7.14 7.84 -13.47
C SER A 6 7.15 8.72 -12.23
N ALA A 7 7.66 8.22 -11.10
CA ALA A 7 7.74 8.99 -9.86
C ALA A 7 8.79 10.11 -9.95
N GLU A 8 9.93 9.86 -10.59
CA GLU A 8 11.01 10.84 -10.77
C GLU A 8 10.60 12.10 -11.55
N LEU A 9 9.48 12.06 -12.29
CA LEU A 9 8.90 13.25 -12.92
C LEU A 9 8.53 14.35 -11.91
N THR A 10 8.19 13.97 -10.67
CA THR A 10 7.79 14.92 -9.61
C THR A 10 8.52 14.70 -8.28
N HIS A 11 9.10 13.52 -8.06
CA HIS A 11 9.77 13.12 -6.83
C HIS A 11 11.19 12.59 -7.11
N ALA A 12 12.17 13.50 -7.14
CA ALA A 12 13.58 13.14 -7.41
C ALA A 12 14.36 12.62 -6.18
N ASN A 13 13.78 12.71 -4.98
CA ASN A 13 14.33 12.12 -3.77
C ASN A 13 13.93 10.63 -3.67
N SER A 14 14.87 9.79 -3.25
CA SER A 14 14.67 8.33 -3.17
C SER A 14 13.54 7.93 -2.26
N LEU A 15 13.29 8.66 -1.17
CA LEU A 15 12.16 8.35 -0.29
C LEU A 15 10.82 8.50 -1.00
N GLY A 16 10.73 9.40 -1.99
CA GLY A 16 9.55 9.56 -2.83
C GLY A 16 9.41 8.41 -3.84
N TYR A 17 10.40 8.23 -4.72
CA TYR A 17 10.28 7.23 -5.79
C TYR A 17 10.39 5.78 -5.28
N ASN A 18 11.10 5.50 -4.18
CA ASN A 18 11.12 4.16 -3.56
C ASN A 18 9.78 3.83 -2.91
N GLY A 19 9.06 4.83 -2.38
CA GLY A 19 7.68 4.65 -1.95
C GLY A 19 6.75 4.27 -3.11
N ALA A 20 6.91 4.93 -4.28
CA ALA A 20 6.16 4.57 -5.48
C ALA A 20 6.50 3.16 -6.00
N ILE A 21 7.78 2.76 -5.94
CA ILE A 21 8.21 1.39 -6.26
C ILE A 21 7.55 0.39 -5.31
N LEU A 22 7.60 0.64 -4.00
CA LEU A 22 6.99 -0.23 -2.99
C LEU A 22 5.48 -0.38 -3.20
N GLN A 23 4.76 0.72 -3.43
CA GLN A 23 3.33 0.68 -3.72
C GLN A 23 3.02 -0.13 -4.98
N ALA A 24 3.80 0.07 -6.05
CA ALA A 24 3.62 -0.69 -7.30
C ALA A 24 3.91 -2.19 -7.12
N LEU A 25 4.92 -2.55 -6.32
CA LEU A 25 5.20 -3.94 -5.97
C LEU A 25 4.07 -4.55 -5.15
N ALA A 26 3.51 -3.84 -4.18
CA ALA A 26 2.39 -4.32 -3.38
C ALA A 26 1.15 -4.62 -4.24
N VAL A 27 0.81 -3.74 -5.18
CA VAL A 27 -0.27 -3.99 -6.15
C VAL A 27 0.06 -5.16 -7.07
N HIS A 28 1.31 -5.26 -7.55
CA HIS A 28 1.75 -6.36 -8.39
C HIS A 28 1.59 -7.72 -7.70
N LEU A 29 2.01 -7.83 -6.44
CA LEU A 29 1.84 -9.05 -5.65
C LEU A 29 0.37 -9.35 -5.37
N ALA A 30 -0.44 -8.33 -5.12
CA ALA A 30 -1.88 -8.50 -4.92
C ALA A 30 -2.57 -9.10 -6.17
N LEU A 31 -2.19 -8.65 -7.37
CA LEU A 31 -2.72 -9.15 -8.64
C LEU A 31 -2.39 -10.63 -8.92
N GLN A 32 -1.35 -11.18 -8.30
CA GLN A 32 -1.00 -12.60 -8.47
C GLN A 32 -1.97 -13.53 -7.72
N GLY A 33 -2.69 -13.00 -6.72
CA GLY A 33 -3.60 -13.77 -5.88
C GLY A 33 -2.91 -14.82 -5.01
N GLN A 34 -3.65 -15.39 -4.05
CA GLN A 34 -3.28 -16.59 -3.29
C GLN A 34 -1.99 -16.54 -2.43
N LEU A 35 -1.33 -15.39 -2.31
CA LEU A 35 -0.18 -15.22 -1.42
C LEU A 35 -0.62 -15.12 0.04
N SER A 36 0.07 -15.85 0.93
CA SER A 36 -0.07 -15.63 2.37
C SER A 36 0.51 -14.27 2.76
N LYS A 37 0.04 -13.69 3.88
CA LYS A 37 0.57 -12.42 4.43
C LYS A 37 2.08 -12.45 4.61
N GLU A 38 2.58 -13.59 5.07
CA GLU A 38 4.01 -13.83 5.29
C GLU A 38 4.79 -13.77 3.98
N THR A 39 4.38 -14.54 2.97
CA THR A 39 5.06 -14.55 1.67
C THR A 39 4.97 -13.19 0.98
N PHE A 40 3.82 -12.51 1.09
CA PHE A 40 3.63 -11.16 0.56
C PHE A 40 4.64 -10.18 1.15
N LEU A 41 4.78 -10.15 2.49
CA LEU A 41 5.74 -9.27 3.15
C LEU A 41 7.19 -9.65 2.87
N GLU A 42 7.53 -10.94 2.87
CA GLU A 42 8.91 -11.39 2.63
C GLU A 42 9.39 -10.98 1.24
N GLN A 43 8.52 -11.08 0.22
CA GLN A 43 8.84 -10.59 -1.12
C GLN A 43 9.02 -9.07 -1.16
N LEU A 44 8.15 -8.30 -0.50
CA LEU A 44 8.32 -6.85 -0.42
C LEU A 44 9.62 -6.45 0.29
N ILE A 45 9.95 -7.11 1.40
CA ILE A 45 11.19 -6.86 2.15
C ILE A 45 12.40 -7.16 1.26
N THR A 46 12.44 -8.35 0.65
CA THR A 46 13.56 -8.76 -0.22
C THR A 46 13.78 -7.76 -1.36
N HIS A 47 12.70 -7.34 -2.03
CA HIS A 47 12.79 -6.35 -3.10
C HIS A 47 13.22 -4.97 -2.59
N MET A 48 12.70 -4.52 -1.44
CA MET A 48 13.06 -3.21 -0.91
C MET A 48 14.48 -3.15 -0.36
N GLU A 49 15.02 -4.26 0.17
CA GLU A 49 16.42 -4.31 0.59
C GLU A 49 17.36 -4.09 -0.60
N ASP A 50 17.06 -4.69 -1.76
CA ASP A 50 17.81 -4.45 -3.00
C ASP A 50 17.60 -3.02 -3.53
N VAL A 51 16.36 -2.53 -3.54
CA VAL A 51 16.02 -1.17 -4.02
C VAL A 51 16.66 -0.07 -3.18
N GLU A 52 16.75 -0.26 -1.85
CA GLU A 52 17.28 0.75 -0.93
C GLU A 52 18.79 0.65 -0.71
N ALA A 53 19.46 -0.40 -1.21
CA ALA A 53 20.90 -0.61 -1.05
C ALA A 53 21.78 0.32 -1.90
N ASP A 54 21.20 1.08 -2.83
CA ASP A 54 21.98 1.98 -3.69
C ASP A 54 22.46 3.25 -2.94
N ASP A 55 23.61 3.79 -3.36
CA ASP A 55 24.27 4.93 -2.71
C ASP A 55 23.37 6.17 -2.58
N LYS A 56 22.51 6.43 -3.57
CA LYS A 56 21.59 7.57 -3.54
C LYS A 56 20.49 7.33 -2.51
N SER A 57 19.93 6.13 -2.45
CA SER A 57 18.93 5.75 -1.45
C SER A 57 19.45 5.92 -0.02
N LEU A 58 20.66 5.44 0.26
CA LEU A 58 21.32 5.59 1.57
C LEU A 58 21.61 7.06 1.90
N THR A 59 22.11 7.82 0.92
CA THR A 59 22.43 9.25 1.12
C THR A 59 21.19 10.08 1.41
N ASP A 60 20.12 9.91 0.61
CA ASP A 60 18.86 10.65 0.76
C ASP A 60 18.18 10.33 2.11
N ALA A 61 18.21 9.07 2.56
CA ALA A 61 17.67 8.67 3.86
C ALA A 61 18.42 9.34 5.02
N ARG A 62 19.75 9.27 5.02
CA ARG A 62 20.61 9.88 6.05
C ARG A 62 20.48 11.40 6.07
N ALA A 63 20.37 12.04 4.91
CA ALA A 63 20.20 13.49 4.80
C ALA A 63 18.92 13.99 5.49
N LEU A 64 17.90 13.14 5.62
CA LEU A 64 16.64 13.43 6.31
C LEU A 64 16.59 12.84 7.73
N GLY A 65 17.72 12.35 8.24
CA GLY A 65 17.83 11.82 9.61
C GLY A 65 17.24 10.42 9.79
N PHE A 66 17.00 9.69 8.70
CA PHE A 66 16.58 8.29 8.77
C PHE A 66 17.79 7.36 8.79
N GLU A 67 17.59 6.19 9.39
CA GLU A 67 18.51 5.06 9.25
C GLU A 67 18.43 4.46 7.84
N ASP A 68 19.45 3.70 7.47
CA ASP A 68 19.51 2.97 6.21
C ASP A 68 18.33 1.99 6.06
N LEU A 69 17.90 1.79 4.82
CA LEU A 69 16.78 0.91 4.42
C LEU A 69 15.44 1.24 5.13
N PRO A 70 15.00 2.52 5.14
CA PRO A 70 13.87 2.94 5.97
C PRO A 70 12.52 2.31 5.61
N PHE A 71 12.29 1.90 4.35
CA PHE A 71 11.08 1.14 3.96
C PHE A 71 11.17 -0.31 4.42
N SER A 72 12.30 -0.98 4.18
CA SER A 72 12.55 -2.36 4.61
C SER A 72 12.38 -2.52 6.13
N ARG A 73 12.83 -1.54 6.91
CA ARG A 73 12.63 -1.52 8.37
C ARG A 73 11.17 -1.42 8.77
N ARG A 74 10.38 -0.59 8.07
CA ARG A 74 8.93 -0.51 8.31
C ARG A 74 8.21 -1.78 7.89
N LEU A 75 8.60 -2.41 6.79
CA LEU A 75 8.04 -3.70 6.38
C LEU A 75 8.32 -4.80 7.42
N LYS A 76 9.52 -4.82 8.01
CA LYS A 76 9.85 -5.69 9.15
C LYS A 76 8.97 -5.38 10.37
N LYS A 77 8.71 -4.09 10.63
CA LYS A 77 7.80 -3.69 11.71
C LYS A 77 6.35 -4.13 11.46
N ILE A 78 5.90 -4.11 10.21
CA ILE A 78 4.59 -4.66 9.81
C ILE A 78 4.54 -6.16 10.08
N LYS A 79 5.61 -6.90 9.77
CA LYS A 79 5.71 -8.34 10.09
C LYS A 79 5.52 -8.59 11.59
N GLU A 80 6.21 -7.83 12.44
CA GLU A 80 6.03 -7.91 13.91
C GLU A 80 4.57 -7.62 14.33
N PHE A 81 3.95 -6.58 13.77
CA PHE A 81 2.58 -6.21 14.12
C PHE A 81 1.54 -7.26 13.73
N LEU A 82 1.73 -7.97 12.61
CA LEU A 82 0.80 -9.00 12.17
C LEU A 82 0.91 -10.31 12.98
N GLU A 83 1.97 -10.49 13.75
CA GLU A 83 2.13 -11.61 14.69
C GLU A 83 1.41 -11.36 16.03
N LEU A 84 1.08 -10.09 16.33
CA LEU A 84 0.37 -9.72 17.54
C LEU A 84 -1.14 -9.96 17.38
N SER A 85 -1.80 -10.34 18.48
CA SER A 85 -3.25 -10.53 18.50
C SER A 85 -4.04 -9.23 18.39
N SER A 86 -3.43 -8.11 18.78
CA SER A 86 -4.02 -6.77 18.71
C SER A 86 -2.90 -5.73 18.72
N VAL A 87 -3.05 -4.70 17.89
CA VAL A 87 -2.12 -3.57 17.82
C VAL A 87 -2.92 -2.28 17.98
N PRO A 88 -2.66 -1.47 19.03
CA PRO A 88 -3.29 -0.17 19.16
C PRO A 88 -2.99 0.72 17.96
N LYS A 89 -4.00 1.44 17.45
CA LYS A 89 -3.81 2.40 16.35
C LYS A 89 -2.69 3.41 16.65
N ALA A 90 -2.54 3.85 17.91
CA ALA A 90 -1.47 4.74 18.33
C ALA A 90 -0.06 4.19 18.01
N ASP A 91 0.16 2.88 18.16
CA ASP A 91 1.44 2.24 17.88
C ASP A 91 1.68 2.15 16.37
N VAL A 92 0.62 1.86 15.59
CA VAL A 92 0.65 1.91 14.12
C VAL A 92 1.07 3.30 13.64
N LEU A 93 0.46 4.35 14.20
CA LEU A 93 0.76 5.74 13.86
C LEU A 93 2.18 6.15 14.26
N PHE A 94 2.65 5.69 15.43
CA PHE A 94 3.98 6.01 15.92
C PHE A 94 5.06 5.39 15.03
N GLU A 95 4.93 4.09 14.72
CA GLU A 95 5.94 3.32 14.01
C GLU A 95 5.89 3.53 12.48
N LEU A 96 4.69 3.47 11.89
CA LEU A 96 4.52 3.52 10.44
C LEU A 96 4.23 4.95 9.95
N GLY A 97 3.44 5.71 10.72
CA GLY A 97 2.99 7.05 10.36
C GLY A 97 1.64 7.07 9.67
N ASN A 98 1.11 8.28 9.47
CA ASN A 98 -0.10 8.56 8.70
C ASN A 98 0.01 9.91 7.98
N GLY A 99 1.22 10.28 7.54
CA GLY A 99 1.51 11.60 6.99
C GLY A 99 1.79 11.59 5.49
N ILE A 100 1.90 12.78 4.91
CA ILE A 100 2.08 13.00 3.46
C ILE A 100 3.37 12.41 2.86
N ALA A 101 4.38 12.14 3.69
CA ALA A 101 5.62 11.56 3.20
C ALA A 101 5.38 10.10 2.81
N ALA A 102 5.87 9.66 1.64
CA ALA A 102 5.67 8.28 1.19
C ALA A 102 6.12 7.23 2.23
N LEU A 103 7.22 7.52 2.95
CA LEU A 103 7.72 6.69 4.04
C LEU A 103 6.77 6.60 5.26
N ARG A 104 5.84 7.55 5.39
CA ARG A 104 4.83 7.68 6.46
C ARG A 104 3.40 7.36 5.99
N SER A 105 3.23 6.85 4.77
CA SER A 105 1.92 6.52 4.21
C SER A 105 1.91 5.17 3.47
N VAL A 106 2.89 4.86 2.62
CA VAL A 106 2.93 3.61 1.83
C VAL A 106 2.99 2.36 2.74
N PRO A 107 3.87 2.28 3.77
CA PRO A 107 3.87 1.13 4.66
C PRO A 107 2.57 1.00 5.45
N THR A 108 1.96 2.11 5.85
CA THR A 108 0.68 2.14 6.58
C THR A 108 -0.46 1.61 5.72
N ALA A 109 -0.48 1.94 4.42
CA ALA A 109 -1.44 1.38 3.47
C ALA A 109 -1.29 -0.13 3.32
N ILE A 110 -0.05 -0.63 3.21
CA ILE A 110 0.25 -2.07 3.14
C ILE A 110 -0.17 -2.78 4.42
N TYR A 111 0.16 -2.23 5.59
CA TYR A 111 -0.27 -2.77 6.88
C TYR A 111 -1.80 -2.84 6.96
N SER A 112 -2.49 -1.78 6.59
CA SER A 112 -3.96 -1.71 6.64
C SER A 112 -4.61 -2.76 5.75
N PHE A 113 -4.07 -3.00 4.55
CA PHE A 113 -4.52 -4.09 3.70
C PHE A 113 -4.34 -5.46 4.38
N LEU A 114 -3.13 -5.77 4.87
CA LEU A 114 -2.83 -7.06 5.48
C LEU A 114 -3.57 -7.32 6.79
N HIS A 115 -3.73 -6.29 7.62
CA HIS A 115 -4.52 -6.31 8.85
C HIS A 115 -5.97 -6.68 8.56
N CYS A 116 -6.60 -5.97 7.61
CA CYS A 116 -8.02 -6.13 7.27
C CYS A 116 -8.35 -7.37 6.43
N MET A 117 -7.37 -8.22 6.09
CA MET A 117 -7.68 -9.55 5.58
C MET A 117 -8.43 -10.39 6.63
N GLU A 118 -8.17 -10.16 7.93
CA GLU A 118 -8.96 -10.74 9.03
C GLU A 118 -10.08 -9.78 9.50
N PRO A 119 -11.10 -10.27 10.21
CA PRO A 119 -12.06 -9.44 10.92
C PRO A 119 -11.40 -8.49 11.92
N ASP A 120 -11.94 -7.28 12.01
CA ASP A 120 -11.55 -6.28 13.01
C ASP A 120 -12.72 -6.07 13.97
N PRO A 121 -12.54 -6.22 15.29
CA PRO A 121 -13.65 -6.12 16.26
C PRO A 121 -14.30 -4.73 16.32
N GLU A 122 -13.63 -3.68 15.83
CA GLU A 122 -14.18 -2.32 15.75
C GLU A 122 -14.96 -2.07 14.44
N ILE A 123 -14.85 -2.95 13.45
CA ILE A 123 -15.50 -2.79 12.14
C ILE A 123 -16.57 -3.88 11.95
N PRO A 124 -17.86 -3.51 11.75
CA PRO A 124 -18.93 -4.49 11.60
C PRO A 124 -18.68 -5.55 10.50
N ASP A 125 -18.99 -6.81 10.81
CA ASP A 125 -18.74 -7.96 9.93
C ASP A 125 -19.48 -7.95 8.58
N HIS A 126 -20.50 -7.08 8.42
CA HIS A 126 -21.21 -6.94 7.15
C HIS A 126 -20.42 -6.19 6.08
N TYR A 127 -19.31 -5.54 6.45
CA TYR A 127 -18.40 -4.93 5.49
C TYR A 127 -17.44 -5.98 4.92
N SER A 128 -17.29 -5.97 3.58
CA SER A 128 -16.30 -6.80 2.88
C SER A 128 -14.87 -6.47 3.34
N SER A 129 -13.91 -7.33 3.02
CA SER A 129 -12.50 -7.06 3.36
C SER A 129 -12.00 -5.78 2.69
N LEU A 130 -12.39 -5.49 1.44
CA LEU A 130 -12.08 -4.23 0.77
C LEU A 130 -12.64 -3.02 1.52
N GLN A 131 -13.92 -3.06 1.89
CA GLN A 131 -14.55 -1.98 2.66
C GLN A 131 -13.87 -1.79 4.02
N ARG A 132 -13.55 -2.90 4.69
CA ARG A 132 -12.82 -2.90 5.98
C ARG A 132 -11.46 -2.23 5.86
N THR A 133 -10.69 -2.54 4.81
CA THR A 133 -9.40 -1.89 4.54
C THR A 133 -9.53 -0.37 4.41
N ILE A 134 -10.51 0.11 3.63
CA ILE A 134 -10.72 1.55 3.43
C ILE A 134 -11.18 2.23 4.73
N ILE A 135 -12.14 1.63 5.44
CA ILE A 135 -12.63 2.14 6.73
C ILE A 135 -11.48 2.24 7.74
N TYR A 136 -10.65 1.19 7.83
CA TYR A 136 -9.51 1.16 8.74
C TYR A 136 -8.52 2.28 8.43
N CYS A 137 -8.14 2.46 7.16
CA CYS A 137 -7.24 3.54 6.74
C CYS A 137 -7.76 4.92 7.15
N ILE A 138 -9.04 5.20 6.89
CA ILE A 138 -9.66 6.49 7.26
C ILE A 138 -9.65 6.67 8.78
N SER A 139 -9.85 5.60 9.54
CA SER A 139 -9.84 5.64 11.01
C SER A 139 -8.46 5.94 11.62
N LEU A 140 -7.37 5.78 10.86
CA LEU A 140 -6.02 6.15 11.28
C LEU A 140 -5.78 7.68 11.23
N GLY A 141 -6.64 8.45 10.55
CA GLY A 141 -6.48 9.89 10.41
C GLY A 141 -5.24 10.29 9.60
N GLY A 142 -4.89 11.58 9.63
CA GLY A 142 -3.75 12.12 8.88
C GLY A 142 -4.05 12.30 7.38
N ASP A 143 -3.16 11.81 6.52
CA ASP A 143 -3.27 11.82 5.05
C ASP A 143 -4.19 10.68 4.56
N THR A 144 -5.46 10.76 4.97
CA THR A 144 -6.42 9.65 4.87
C THR A 144 -6.77 9.30 3.43
N ASP A 145 -6.87 10.28 2.54
CA ASP A 145 -7.17 10.09 1.12
C ASP A 145 -6.06 9.32 0.42
N THR A 146 -4.80 9.73 0.62
CA THR A 146 -3.63 9.07 0.01
C THR A 146 -3.42 7.66 0.57
N ILE A 147 -3.57 7.47 1.88
CA ILE A 147 -3.40 6.13 2.49
C ILE A 147 -4.54 5.20 2.05
N ALA A 148 -5.79 5.66 2.07
CA ALA A 148 -6.93 4.86 1.66
C ALA A 148 -6.91 4.53 0.17
N THR A 149 -6.47 5.45 -0.70
CA THR A 149 -6.35 5.15 -2.15
C THR A 149 -5.27 4.11 -2.42
N MET A 150 -4.12 4.18 -1.73
CA MET A 150 -3.04 3.20 -1.87
C MET A 150 -3.45 1.82 -1.36
N ALA A 151 -4.08 1.76 -0.18
CA ALA A 151 -4.56 0.50 0.39
C ALA A 151 -5.72 -0.07 -0.44
N GLY A 152 -6.62 0.78 -0.93
CA GLY A 152 -7.72 0.42 -1.82
C GLY A 152 -7.24 -0.13 -3.16
N ALA A 153 -6.16 0.41 -3.74
CA ALA A 153 -5.55 -0.15 -4.94
C ALA A 153 -5.00 -1.56 -4.71
N ILE A 154 -4.35 -1.81 -3.57
CA ILE A 154 -3.85 -3.15 -3.20
C ILE A 154 -5.02 -4.11 -2.95
N ALA A 155 -6.00 -3.69 -2.14
CA ALA A 155 -7.16 -4.51 -1.81
C ALA A 155 -8.04 -4.80 -3.04
N GLY A 156 -8.28 -3.81 -3.91
CA GLY A 156 -9.04 -3.98 -5.15
C GLY A 156 -8.35 -4.93 -6.11
N ALA A 157 -7.03 -4.84 -6.25
CA ALA A 157 -6.24 -5.80 -7.03
C ALA A 157 -6.32 -7.23 -6.48
N TYR A 158 -6.36 -7.39 -5.15
CA TYR A 158 -6.39 -8.70 -4.49
C TYR A 158 -7.79 -9.35 -4.48
N TYR A 159 -8.83 -8.56 -4.19
CA TYR A 159 -10.20 -9.05 -3.99
C TYR A 159 -11.06 -8.97 -5.25
N GLY A 160 -10.67 -8.17 -6.24
CA GLY A 160 -11.43 -7.95 -7.46
C GLY A 160 -12.61 -6.99 -7.28
N GLU A 161 -13.25 -6.67 -8.39
CA GLU A 161 -14.41 -5.76 -8.46
C GLU A 161 -15.63 -6.28 -7.68
N GLU A 162 -15.72 -7.59 -7.45
CA GLU A 162 -16.83 -8.22 -6.72
C GLU A 162 -16.98 -7.70 -5.28
N GLN A 163 -15.90 -7.19 -4.68
CA GLN A 163 -15.94 -6.59 -3.35
C GLN A 163 -16.16 -5.08 -3.34
N ILE A 164 -16.32 -4.44 -4.50
CA ILE A 164 -16.63 -3.01 -4.63
C ILE A 164 -18.16 -2.84 -4.59
N PRO A 165 -18.74 -2.26 -3.54
CA PRO A 165 -20.18 -2.07 -3.46
C PRO A 165 -20.65 -1.03 -4.48
N PRO A 166 -21.74 -1.27 -5.23
CA PRO A 166 -22.28 -0.30 -6.17
C PRO A 166 -22.55 1.08 -5.55
N SER A 167 -23.01 1.11 -4.29
CA SER A 167 -23.28 2.36 -3.59
C SER A 167 -22.01 3.18 -3.30
N TRP A 168 -20.84 2.53 -3.19
CA TRP A 168 -19.57 3.21 -2.95
C TRP A 168 -18.99 3.76 -4.25
N GLU A 169 -18.87 2.93 -5.29
CA GLU A 169 -18.33 3.40 -6.57
C GLU A 169 -19.20 4.49 -7.21
N GLN A 170 -20.53 4.36 -7.16
CA GLN A 170 -21.44 5.35 -7.75
C GLN A 170 -21.47 6.68 -6.98
N SER A 171 -20.92 6.70 -5.77
CA SER A 171 -20.73 7.93 -4.99
C SER A 171 -19.45 8.68 -5.37
N CYS A 172 -18.54 8.05 -6.11
CA CYS A 172 -17.29 8.67 -6.54
C CYS A 172 -17.48 9.46 -7.83
N GLU A 173 -16.93 10.67 -7.87
CA GLU A 173 -16.77 11.41 -9.11
C GLU A 173 -15.94 10.58 -10.11
N ALA A 174 -16.35 10.60 -11.38
CA ALA A 174 -15.67 9.92 -12.49
C ALA A 174 -15.53 8.38 -12.36
N PHE A 175 -16.43 7.71 -11.63
CA PHE A 175 -16.37 6.25 -11.49
C PHE A 175 -16.54 5.51 -12.83
N GLN A 176 -17.38 6.04 -13.74
CA GLN A 176 -17.60 5.46 -15.07
C GLN A 176 -16.35 5.58 -15.95
N GLU A 177 -15.66 6.73 -15.88
CA GLU A 177 -14.39 6.95 -16.55
C GLU A 177 -13.30 6.03 -15.98
N THR A 178 -13.27 5.85 -14.66
CA THR A 178 -12.34 4.94 -13.98
C THR A 178 -12.52 3.49 -14.45
N GLN A 179 -13.77 3.01 -14.56
CA GLN A 179 -14.07 1.68 -15.10
C GLN A 179 -13.57 1.53 -16.55
N LYS A 180 -13.83 2.50 -17.42
CA LYS A 180 -13.33 2.49 -18.81
C LYS A 180 -11.80 2.47 -18.90
N LEU A 181 -11.13 3.19 -18.01
CA LEU A 181 -9.66 3.19 -17.93
C LEU A 181 -9.13 1.84 -17.46
N ALA A 182 -9.79 1.19 -16.50
CA ALA A 182 -9.44 -0.16 -16.05
C ALA A 182 -9.57 -1.17 -17.21
N ASP A 183 -10.68 -1.12 -17.96
CA ASP A 183 -10.90 -1.97 -19.15
C ASP A 183 -9.78 -1.76 -20.19
N SER A 184 -9.44 -0.49 -20.47
CA SER A 184 -8.38 -0.14 -21.43
C SER A 184 -7.00 -0.63 -20.98
N LEU A 185 -6.71 -0.58 -19.66
CA LEU A 185 -5.47 -1.13 -19.09
C LEU A 185 -5.44 -2.65 -19.17
N TYR A 186 -6.58 -3.31 -18.95
CA TYR A 186 -6.70 -4.75 -19.09
C TYR A 186 -6.46 -5.20 -20.53
N GLU A 187 -7.00 -4.49 -21.52
CA GLU A 187 -6.71 -4.74 -22.95
C GLU A 187 -5.21 -4.61 -23.25
N LEU A 188 -4.57 -3.54 -22.75
CA LEU A 188 -3.13 -3.30 -22.91
C LEU A 188 -2.28 -4.41 -22.27
N TYR A 189 -2.67 -4.88 -21.09
CA TYR A 189 -2.01 -5.99 -20.42
C TYR A 189 -2.17 -7.31 -21.20
N SER A 190 -3.39 -7.57 -21.68
CA SER A 190 -3.74 -8.81 -22.40
C SER A 190 -3.05 -8.93 -23.76
N GLN A 191 -2.73 -7.81 -24.41
CA GLN A 191 -1.94 -7.78 -25.65
C GLN A 191 -0.46 -8.16 -25.45
N ARG A 192 0.04 -8.15 -24.22
CA ARG A 192 1.44 -8.46 -23.88
C ARG A 192 1.65 -9.89 -23.40
N LEU A 193 0.57 -10.63 -23.14
CA LEU A 193 0.59 -12.08 -22.86
C LEU A 193 0.69 -12.87 -24.17
#